data_AF-A0A2P4PWG2-F1
#
_entry.id   AF-A0A2P4PWG2-F1
#
_cell.length_a   1.000
_cell.length_b   1.000
_cell.length_c   1.000
_cell.angle_alpha   90.00
_cell.angle_beta   90.00
_cell.angle_gamma   90.00
#
_symmetry.space_group_name_H-M   'P 1'
#
loop_
_entity.id
_entity.type
_entity.pdbx_description
1 polymer ?
#
loop_
_entity_poly.entity_id
_entity_poly.type
_entity_poly.pdbx_seq_one_letter_code
_entity_poly.pdbx_strand_id
1 'polypeptide(L)' 'MLASKEENSYQGLAHPIGSAMHELLHACGMYHEHSHPDRDKYLFVQNNSYDYRRYEPNDVRCFGNYDFKSIMHYQDNAKC' A
#
# COMPACT_ATOMS: atom_id res chain seq x y z
N MET A 1 -18.93 37.18 -5.91
CA MET A 1 -19.13 35.79 -5.45
C MET A 1 -17.86 35.03 -5.75
N LEU A 2 -17.19 34.59 -4.69
CA LEU A 2 -15.95 33.82 -4.72
C LEU A 2 -16.30 32.36 -5.05
N ALA A 3 -15.62 31.77 -6.02
CA ALA A 3 -15.47 30.32 -6.15
C ALA A 3 -13.97 30.05 -6.34
N SER A 4 -13.45 29.29 -5.38
CA SER A 4 -12.06 28.98 -5.06
C SER A 4 -11.29 28.34 -6.21
N LYS A 5 -10.19 28.98 -6.63
CA LYS A 5 -9.10 28.36 -7.38
C LYS A 5 -8.16 27.64 -6.41
N GLU A 6 -8.58 26.52 -5.84
CA GLU A 6 -7.70 25.62 -5.08
C GLU A 6 -7.60 24.26 -5.77
N GLU A 7 -7.28 24.27 -7.07
CA GLU A 7 -6.99 23.07 -7.83
C GLU A 7 -5.46 22.86 -7.86
N ASN A 8 -5.02 21.97 -6.97
CA ASN A 8 -4.07 20.88 -7.27
C ASN A 8 -2.56 21.20 -7.35
N SER A 9 -1.94 21.58 -6.22
CA SER A 9 -0.47 21.65 -6.06
C SER A 9 0.16 20.46 -5.30
N TYR A 10 -0.62 19.41 -4.97
CA TYR A 10 -0.16 18.28 -4.13
C TYR A 10 0.11 16.97 -4.90
N GLN A 11 0.17 16.99 -6.24
CA GLN A 11 0.35 15.81 -7.10
C GLN A 11 1.79 15.25 -7.11
N GLY A 12 2.45 15.13 -5.95
CA GLY A 12 3.81 14.58 -5.91
C GLY A 12 4.50 14.50 -4.56
N LEU A 13 3.87 14.94 -3.47
CA LEU A 13 4.36 14.71 -2.12
C LEU A 13 3.57 13.57 -1.49
N ALA A 14 4.26 12.62 -0.86
CA ALA A 14 3.65 11.63 0.00
C ALA A 14 2.70 12.37 0.96
N HIS A 15 1.40 12.11 0.86
CA HIS A 15 0.41 12.83 1.64
C HIS A 15 0.69 12.50 3.12
N PRO A 16 1.16 13.45 3.96
CA PRO A 16 1.75 13.12 5.25
C PRO A 16 0.78 12.40 6.19
N ILE A 17 -0.53 12.67 6.04
CA ILE A 17 -1.59 11.94 6.74
C ILE A 17 -1.66 10.48 6.27
N GLY A 18 -1.55 10.22 4.96
CA GLY A 18 -1.58 8.87 4.41
C GLY A 18 -0.38 8.04 4.85
N SER A 19 0.81 8.64 4.85
CA SER A 19 2.03 7.99 5.38
C SER A 19 1.91 7.71 6.87
N ALA A 20 1.46 8.68 7.68
CA ALA A 20 1.25 8.44 9.11
C ALA A 20 0.23 7.32 9.37
N MET A 21 -0.87 7.25 8.59
CA MET A 21 -1.83 6.17 8.68
C MET A 21 -1.24 4.82 8.28
N HIS A 22 -0.43 4.75 7.22
CA HIS A 22 0.27 3.54 6.79
C HIS A 22 1.15 2.96 7.90
N GLU A 23 1.99 3.81 8.52
CA GLU A 23 2.87 3.39 9.61
C GLU A 23 2.11 2.99 10.88
N LEU A 24 0.99 3.67 11.17
CA LEU A 24 0.12 3.26 12.27
C LEU A 24 -0.48 1.88 12.03
N LEU A 25 -0.86 1.54 10.80
CA LEU A 25 -1.37 0.22 10.47
C LEU A 25 -0.29 -0.86 10.58
N HIS A 26 0.96 -0.55 10.21
CA HIS A 26 2.10 -1.42 10.53
C HIS A 26 2.25 -1.66 12.03
N ALA A 27 2.16 -0.60 12.85
CA ALA A 27 2.20 -0.74 14.31
C ALA A 27 1.04 -1.58 14.85
N CYS A 28 -0.11 -1.59 14.17
CA CYS A 28 -1.26 -2.46 14.47
C CYS A 28 -1.12 -3.90 13.92
N GLY A 29 -0.04 -4.22 13.22
CA GLY A 29 0.25 -5.56 12.71
C GLY A 29 -0.27 -5.83 11.28
N MET A 30 -0.60 -4.79 10.52
CA MET A 30 -0.91 -4.95 9.09
C MET A 30 0.39 -5.01 8.28
N TYR A 31 0.37 -5.82 7.22
CA TYR A 31 1.48 -5.98 6.28
C TYR A 31 1.15 -5.33 4.95
N HIS A 32 2.16 -5.16 4.10
CA HIS A 32 1.95 -4.63 2.77
C HIS A 32 1.01 -5.51 1.94
N GLU A 33 0.20 -4.87 1.11
CA GLU A 33 -0.78 -5.58 0.26
C GLU A 33 -0.08 -6.54 -0.71
N HIS A 34 1.07 -6.16 -1.27
CA HIS A 34 1.84 -7.06 -2.14
C HIS A 34 2.32 -8.32 -1.40
N SER A 35 2.34 -8.34 -0.05
CA SER A 35 2.68 -9.53 0.74
C SER A 35 1.51 -10.52 0.85
N HIS A 36 0.30 -10.14 0.40
CA HIS A 36 -0.91 -10.97 0.43
C HIS A 36 -0.66 -12.36 -0.19
N PRO A 37 -1.21 -13.46 0.36
CA PRO A 37 -0.95 -14.81 -0.13
C PRO A 37 -1.33 -15.01 -1.61
N ASP A 38 -2.41 -14.37 -2.04
CA ASP A 38 -2.92 -14.44 -3.42
C ASP A 38 -2.31 -13.41 -4.40
N ARG A 39 -1.33 -12.61 -4.00
CA ARG A 39 -0.79 -11.52 -4.85
C ARG A 39 -0.37 -11.97 -6.25
N ASP A 40 0.11 -13.20 -6.43
CA ASP A 40 0.67 -13.67 -7.72
C ASP A 40 -0.44 -13.83 -8.79
N LYS A 41 -1.72 -13.75 -8.40
CA LYS A 41 -2.88 -13.63 -9.31
C LYS A 41 -3.05 -12.22 -9.87
N TYR A 42 -2.43 -11.22 -9.24
CA TYR A 42 -2.69 -9.80 -9.45
C TYR A 42 -1.43 -8.99 -9.81
N LEU A 43 -0.28 -9.39 -9.28
CA LEU A 43 1.01 -8.75 -9.48
C LEU A 43 2.03 -9.76 -9.98
N PHE A 44 2.88 -9.32 -10.91
CA PHE A 44 4.07 -10.05 -11.33
C PHE A 44 5.30 -9.38 -10.74
N VAL A 45 5.96 -10.05 -9.81
CA VAL A 45 7.18 -9.55 -9.17
C VAL A 45 8.38 -10.18 -9.87
N GLN A 46 9.13 -9.39 -10.64
CA GLN A 46 10.26 -9.87 -11.45
C GLN A 46 11.47 -10.34 -10.60
N ASN A 47 11.63 -9.80 -9.39
CA ASN A 47 12.74 -10.13 -8.51
C ASN A 47 12.21 -10.56 -7.14
N ASN A 48 12.68 -11.70 -6.64
CA ASN A 48 12.36 -12.20 -5.31
C ASN A 48 13.15 -11.43 -4.24
N SER A 49 13.12 -10.09 -4.28
CA SER A 49 13.75 -9.26 -3.26
C SER A 49 13.02 -9.44 -1.94
N TYR A 50 13.75 -9.26 -0.85
CA TYR A 50 13.19 -9.30 0.49
C TYR A 50 12.00 -8.33 0.65
N ASP A 51 12.00 -7.22 -0.11
CA ASP A 51 10.98 -6.17 -0.05
C ASP A 51 9.63 -6.58 -0.62
N TYR A 52 9.54 -7.71 -1.35
CA TYR A 52 8.30 -8.23 -1.95
C TYR A 52 7.89 -9.60 -1.39
N ARG A 53 8.35 -9.93 -0.17
CA ARG A 53 8.11 -11.23 0.48
C ARG A 53 6.62 -11.60 0.52
N ARG A 54 6.32 -12.86 0.20
CA ARG A 54 4.98 -13.47 0.36
C ARG A 54 4.78 -14.04 1.74
N TYR A 55 3.56 -13.88 2.25
CA TYR A 55 3.07 -14.69 3.35
C TYR A 55 2.33 -15.92 2.84
N GLU A 56 2.52 -17.04 3.52
CA GLU A 56 1.68 -18.22 3.27
C GLU A 56 0.29 -18.01 3.90
N PRO A 57 -0.76 -18.66 3.36
CA PRO A 57 -2.13 -18.49 3.84
C PRO A 57 -2.32 -18.77 5.35
N ASN A 58 -1.43 -19.56 5.96
CA ASN A 58 -1.50 -19.89 7.39
C ASN A 58 -0.74 -18.90 8.29
N ASP A 59 0.07 -18.01 7.71
CA ASP A 59 0.88 -17.04 8.48
C ASP A 59 0.14 -15.73 8.74
N VAL A 60 -0.90 -15.44 7.95
CA VAL A 60 -1.63 -14.17 7.97
C VAL A 60 -3.12 -14.38 7.88
N ARG A 61 -3.87 -13.42 8.42
CA ARG A 61 -5.32 -13.35 8.25
C ARG A 61 -5.67 -12.26 7.25
N CYS A 62 -6.28 -12.65 6.13
CA CYS A 62 -6.78 -11.70 5.14
C CYS A 62 -8.21 -11.26 5.48
N PHE A 63 -8.45 -9.95 5.42
CA PHE A 63 -9.78 -9.35 5.63
C PHE A 63 -10.39 -8.93 4.29
N GLY A 64 -10.56 -9.90 3.39
CA GLY A 64 -11.08 -9.68 2.04
C GLY A 64 -10.14 -10.18 0.95
N ASN A 65 -10.43 -9.74 -0.28
CA ASN A 65 -9.61 -10.00 -1.46
C ASN A 65 -8.51 -8.94 -1.58
N TYR A 66 -7.53 -9.20 -2.46
CA TYR A 66 -6.47 -8.27 -2.80
C TYR A 66 -7.01 -6.89 -3.20
N ASP A 67 -6.52 -5.83 -2.55
CA ASP A 67 -6.98 -4.45 -2.78
C ASP A 67 -5.89 -3.55 -3.39
N PHE A 68 -5.99 -3.29 -4.70
CA PHE A 68 -5.10 -2.39 -5.42
C PHE A 68 -5.12 -0.94 -4.92
N LYS A 69 -6.15 -0.53 -4.18
CA LYS A 69 -6.28 0.81 -3.60
C LYS A 69 -5.96 0.84 -2.10
N SER A 70 -5.50 -0.29 -1.54
CA SER A 70 -5.10 -0.39 -0.15
C SER A 70 -4.03 0.67 0.16
N ILE A 71 -4.19 1.35 1.29
CA ILE A 71 -3.16 2.25 1.80
C ILE A 71 -1.86 1.49 2.10
N MET A 72 -1.94 0.16 2.26
CA MET A 72 -0.79 -0.74 2.47
C MET A 72 -0.18 -1.25 1.16
N HIS A 73 -0.72 -0.90 -0.01
CA HIS A 73 -0.12 -1.26 -1.29
C HIS A 73 1.08 -0.36 -1.60
N TYR A 74 2.19 -0.94 -2.03
CA TYR A 74 3.33 -0.15 -2.52
C TYR A 74 2.88 0.75 -3.67
N GLN A 75 3.21 2.04 -3.58
CA GLN A 75 3.05 2.97 -4.68
C GLN A 75 4.27 2.84 -5.60
N ASP A 76 4.07 3.00 -6.91
CA ASP A 76 5.10 2.79 -7.94
C ASP A 76 6.41 3.60 -7.72
N ASN A 77 6.38 4.63 -6.85
CA ASN A 77 7.53 5.47 -6.53
C ASN A 77 7.81 5.59 -5.02
N ALA A 78 7.08 4.89 -4.16
CA ALA A 78 7.32 4.91 -2.72
C ALA A 78 8.35 3.84 -2.38
N LYS A 79 9.63 4.26 -2.33
CA LYS A 79 10.56 3.59 -1.43
C LYS A 79 10.15 3.98 -0.02
N CYS A 80 9.71 3.01 0.77
CA CYS A 80 9.94 3.08 2.21
C CYS A 80 11.47 3.16 2.46
#